data_AF-A0A935J1F0-F1
#
_entry.id   AF-A0A935J1F0-F1
#
_cell.length_a   1.000
_cell.length_b   1.000
_cell.length_c   1.000
_cell.angle_alpha   90.00
_cell.angle_beta   90.00
_cell.angle_gamma   90.00
#
_symmetry.space_group_name_H-M   'P 1'
#
loop_
_entity.id
_entity.type
_entity.pdbx_description
1 polymer ?
#
loop_
_entity_poly.entity_id
_entity_poly.type
_entity_poly.pdbx_seq_one_letter_code
_entity_poly.pdbx_strand_id
1 'polypeptide(L)'
;MSDFLNYLNTADLDTLTKTPGITRPIAGGIIAGRPFDSVDDCLKVRGMGKNLLTRLQSTFEGEENVSESRAMVTVEEEPKPAPIERHQPAQESAREEEPSFLTRLGRALLVFFRALMQLIALAIIIAGIGAAFYYGLPFINQNVIVPIEQNTTGIRELRDEIEILQTELNEMNARVDAVEKTIETQSASIARLEEMQKTLEEEITTQNNSVMVALKREVMYTRAIETISRARLYLSQSNFGLAKTDVQSARDLLAELLMDAPTYQVDAFNQILMRLDLALGNLPAFPVIAADDVDIAWQLMMMGLPESEAEIVPTSTPLPPPTFTPTTVLEPSATFTPTPAPVLEITPTPTAIP
;
A
#
# COMPACT_ATOMS: atom_id res chain seq x y z
N MET A 1 38.80 0.10 12.28
CA MET A 1 37.71 0.04 11.27
C MET A 1 37.07 -1.34 11.18
N SER A 2 37.83 -2.43 11.31
CA SER A 2 37.31 -3.81 11.34
C SER A 2 36.30 -4.06 12.46
N ASP A 3 36.53 -3.48 13.65
CA ASP A 3 35.68 -3.68 14.83
C ASP A 3 34.31 -3.01 14.70
N PHE A 4 34.26 -1.86 14.02
CA PHE A 4 33.01 -1.17 13.71
C PHE A 4 32.17 -1.95 12.69
N LEU A 5 32.80 -2.51 11.65
CA LEU A 5 32.11 -3.37 10.68
C LEU A 5 31.57 -4.64 11.35
N ASN A 6 32.35 -5.23 12.27
CA ASN A 6 31.91 -6.39 13.05
C ASN A 6 30.71 -6.02 13.94
N TYR A 7 30.79 -4.90 14.65
CA TYR A 7 29.69 -4.35 15.44
C TYR A 7 28.40 -4.17 14.62
N LEU A 8 28.48 -3.59 13.41
CA LEU A 8 27.32 -3.40 12.55
C LEU A 8 26.70 -4.72 12.06
N ASN A 9 27.51 -5.77 11.88
CA ASN A 9 27.05 -7.08 11.45
C ASN A 9 26.51 -7.94 12.60
N THR A 10 26.95 -7.73 13.85
CA THR A 10 26.55 -8.58 15.00
C THR A 10 25.61 -7.91 16.01
N ALA A 11 25.53 -6.58 16.06
CA ALA A 11 24.74 -5.87 17.08
C ALA A 11 23.24 -6.20 17.01
N ASP A 12 22.58 -6.29 18.15
CA ASP A 12 21.13 -6.42 18.23
C ASP A 12 20.40 -5.07 18.11
N LEU A 13 19.08 -5.10 17.96
CA LEU A 13 18.23 -3.91 17.79
C LEU A 13 18.36 -2.93 18.97
N ASP A 14 18.46 -3.45 20.20
CA ASP A 14 18.53 -2.61 21.40
C ASP A 14 19.91 -1.98 21.55
N THR A 15 20.97 -2.68 21.13
CA THR A 15 22.33 -2.13 21.11
C THR A 15 22.48 -1.05 20.03
N LEU A 16 21.88 -1.21 18.85
CA LEU A 16 21.89 -0.19 17.80
C LEU A 16 21.11 1.07 18.21
N THR A 17 19.99 0.93 18.91
CA THR A 17 19.14 2.07 19.32
C THR A 17 19.70 2.85 20.52
N LYS A 18 20.68 2.30 21.26
CA LYS A 18 21.41 3.05 22.29
C LYS A 18 22.30 4.15 21.70
N THR A 19 22.70 4.03 20.43
CA THR A 19 23.53 5.06 19.81
C THR A 19 22.70 6.30 19.45
N PRO A 20 23.12 7.51 19.85
CA PRO A 20 22.36 8.72 19.61
C PRO A 20 22.19 8.99 18.11
N GLY A 21 20.93 9.03 17.66
CA GLY A 21 20.57 9.28 16.26
C GLY A 21 20.14 8.04 15.47
N ILE A 22 20.29 6.83 16.00
CA ILE A 22 19.67 5.63 15.42
C ILE A 22 18.27 5.46 16.01
N THR A 23 17.24 5.64 15.19
CA THR A 23 15.87 5.29 15.53
C THR A 23 15.59 3.81 15.24
N ARG A 24 14.60 3.21 15.92
CA ARG A 24 14.19 1.80 15.71
C ARG A 24 14.00 1.41 14.23
N PRO A 25 13.42 2.25 13.35
CA PRO A 25 13.32 1.94 11.92
C PRO A 25 14.67 1.84 11.20
N ILE A 26 15.63 2.71 11.55
CA ILE A 26 16.98 2.70 10.98
C ILE A 26 17.74 1.46 11.47
N ALA A 27 17.64 1.12 12.76
CA ALA A 27 18.22 -0.10 13.31
C ALA A 27 17.68 -1.36 12.63
N GLY A 28 16.36 -1.42 12.37
CA GLY A 28 15.74 -2.49 11.60
C GLY A 28 16.26 -2.56 10.16
N GLY A 29 16.46 -1.41 9.52
CA GLY A 29 17.06 -1.32 8.18
C GLY A 29 18.51 -1.81 8.14
N ILE A 30 19.30 -1.53 9.18
CA ILE A 30 20.69 -2.02 9.31
C ILE A 30 20.69 -3.54 9.44
N ILE A 31 19.81 -4.11 10.28
CA ILE A 31 19.71 -5.56 10.48
C ILE A 31 19.27 -6.26 9.18
N ALA A 32 18.31 -5.70 8.46
CA ALA A 32 17.83 -6.24 7.19
C ALA A 32 18.87 -6.17 6.06
N GLY A 33 19.82 -5.23 6.13
CA GLY A 33 20.86 -5.04 5.13
C GLY A 33 22.12 -5.88 5.34
N ARG A 34 22.20 -6.68 6.41
CA ARG A 34 23.35 -7.53 6.71
C ARG A 34 23.47 -8.70 5.72
N PRO A 35 24.70 -9.17 5.43
CA PRO A 35 25.98 -8.68 5.90
C PRO A 35 26.54 -7.51 5.06
N PHE A 36 27.31 -6.63 5.69
CA PHE A 36 28.06 -5.55 5.03
C PHE A 36 29.54 -5.92 4.91
N ASP A 37 30.09 -5.81 3.69
CA ASP A 37 31.51 -6.06 3.41
C ASP A 37 32.37 -4.80 3.63
N SER A 38 31.77 -3.61 3.52
CA SER A 38 32.42 -2.33 3.75
C SER A 38 31.51 -1.37 4.52
N VAL A 39 32.11 -0.37 5.20
CA VAL A 39 31.34 0.66 5.93
C VAL A 39 30.49 1.51 4.98
N ASP A 40 30.92 1.66 3.73
CA ASP A 40 30.18 2.40 2.69
C ASP A 40 28.93 1.66 2.22
N ASP A 41 28.84 0.32 2.37
CA ASP A 41 27.64 -0.43 2.02
C ASP A 41 26.45 -0.09 2.92
N CYS A 42 26.70 0.40 4.14
CA CYS A 42 25.66 0.88 5.04
C CYS A 42 24.93 2.12 4.52
N LEU A 43 25.49 2.86 3.56
CA LEU A 43 24.81 3.99 2.90
C LEU A 43 23.64 3.55 2.01
N LYS A 44 23.56 2.27 1.64
CA LYS A 44 22.43 1.72 0.87
C LYS A 44 21.18 1.51 1.74
N VAL A 45 21.34 1.52 3.06
CA VAL A 45 20.22 1.37 4.01
C VAL A 45 19.36 2.63 4.01
N ARG A 46 18.04 2.45 3.84
CA ARG A 46 17.07 3.55 3.79
C ARG A 46 17.10 4.37 5.08
N GLY A 47 17.45 5.65 4.97
CA GLY A 47 17.57 6.58 6.11
C GLY A 47 18.99 6.69 6.71
N MET A 48 19.96 5.93 6.19
CA MET A 48 21.35 5.97 6.63
C MET A 48 22.16 6.98 5.79
N GLY A 49 22.38 8.17 6.32
CA GLY A 49 23.18 9.22 5.67
C GLY A 49 24.65 9.20 6.08
N LYS A 50 25.55 9.74 5.23
CA LYS A 50 26.99 9.90 5.52
C LYS A 50 27.25 10.57 6.88
N ASN A 51 26.49 11.61 7.21
CA ASN A 51 26.61 12.32 8.48
C ASN A 51 26.27 11.46 9.70
N LEU A 52 25.34 10.51 9.54
CA LEU A 52 24.92 9.61 10.62
C LEU A 52 25.94 8.50 10.82
N LEU A 53 26.54 7.99 9.73
CA LEU A 53 27.68 7.07 9.80
C LEU A 53 28.92 7.69 10.46
N THR A 54 29.27 8.92 10.11
CA THR A 54 30.41 9.61 10.74
C THR A 54 30.16 9.82 12.24
N ARG A 55 28.92 10.13 12.64
CA ARG A 55 28.55 10.25 14.06
C ARG A 55 28.64 8.91 14.77
N LEU A 56 28.08 7.85 14.18
CA LEU A 56 28.15 6.47 14.70
C LEU A 56 29.58 6.01 14.92
N GLN A 57 30.45 6.28 13.94
CA GLN A 57 31.86 5.97 14.05
C GLN A 57 32.50 6.73 15.23
N SER A 58 32.22 8.04 15.35
CA SER A 58 32.76 8.85 16.46
C SER A 58 32.21 8.46 17.83
N THR A 59 30.95 8.00 17.93
CA THR A 59 30.36 7.53 19.20
C THR A 59 30.91 6.17 19.58
N PHE A 60 31.14 5.28 18.61
CA PHE A 60 31.75 3.97 18.85
C PHE A 60 33.20 4.12 19.32
N GLU A 61 33.99 4.98 18.66
CA GLU A 61 35.36 5.32 19.06
C GLU A 61 35.40 6.09 20.41
N GLY A 62 34.33 6.81 20.74
CA GLY A 62 34.16 7.53 22.01
C GLY A 62 33.77 6.62 23.19
N GLU A 63 32.89 5.65 22.99
CA GLU A 63 32.46 4.71 24.05
C GLU A 63 33.59 3.78 24.51
N GLU A 64 34.52 3.43 23.62
CA GLU A 64 35.73 2.67 23.99
C GLU A 64 36.63 3.47 24.97
N ASN A 65 36.62 4.81 24.90
CA ASN A 65 37.40 5.69 25.78
C ASN A 65 36.70 6.09 27.09
N VAL A 66 35.38 5.93 27.21
CA VAL A 66 34.61 6.40 28.39
C VAL A 66 34.56 5.36 29.52
N SER A 67 34.94 4.10 29.25
CA SER A 67 35.05 3.06 30.28
C SER A 67 36.15 3.31 31.33
N GLU A 68 37.03 4.30 31.15
CA GLU A 68 38.06 4.66 32.13
C GLU A 68 37.69 5.83 33.07
N SER A 69 36.57 6.53 32.86
CA SER A 69 36.33 7.82 33.54
C SER A 69 34.93 7.96 34.15
N ARG A 70 34.69 7.30 35.28
CA ARG A 70 33.58 7.66 36.19
C ARG A 70 33.83 7.22 37.62
N ALA A 71 34.31 8.16 38.44
CA ALA A 71 34.16 8.13 39.89
C ALA A 71 33.74 9.54 40.36
N MET A 72 32.88 9.58 41.39
CA MET A 72 32.48 10.75 42.20
C MET A 72 31.44 11.71 41.57
N VAL A 73 30.42 12.24 42.23
CA VAL A 73 30.02 12.39 43.66
C VAL A 73 28.52 12.79 43.66
N THR A 74 27.64 12.07 44.35
CA THR A 74 27.08 12.27 45.71
C THR A 74 26.21 13.52 45.92
N VAL A 75 24.96 13.22 46.32
CA VAL A 75 23.80 14.03 46.71
C VAL A 75 23.97 14.61 48.12
N GLU A 76 23.51 15.83 48.38
CA GLU A 76 22.99 16.20 49.72
C GLU A 76 22.01 17.39 49.69
N GLU A 77 21.04 17.33 50.59
CA GLU A 77 19.72 17.99 50.63
C GLU A 77 19.56 18.73 51.99
N GLU A 78 19.22 20.03 51.95
CA GLU A 78 18.48 20.85 52.97
C GLU A 78 18.93 20.92 54.48
N PRO A 79 18.29 21.71 55.39
CA PRO A 79 17.92 23.14 55.40
C PRO A 79 18.27 23.88 56.75
N LYS A 80 17.92 25.18 56.86
CA LYS A 80 17.78 25.99 58.13
C LYS A 80 16.40 25.72 58.81
N PRO A 81 15.91 26.32 59.94
CA PRO A 81 16.38 27.45 60.80
C PRO A 81 16.13 27.34 62.35
N ALA A 82 16.47 28.44 63.05
CA ALA A 82 16.32 29.00 64.42
C ALA A 82 14.98 28.79 65.22
N PRO A 83 14.61 29.58 66.27
CA PRO A 83 15.22 30.10 67.55
C PRO A 83 14.26 29.90 68.78
N ILE A 84 14.50 30.51 69.97
CA ILE A 84 13.55 31.03 71.03
C ILE A 84 14.43 31.43 72.27
N GLU A 85 14.53 32.65 72.81
CA GLU A 85 13.62 33.63 73.47
C GLU A 85 13.51 33.50 75.02
N ARG A 86 13.43 34.66 75.72
CA ARG A 86 12.93 34.97 77.11
C ARG A 86 13.99 35.16 78.24
N HIS A 87 14.18 36.39 78.77
CA HIS A 87 13.47 37.10 79.87
C HIS A 87 13.79 36.55 81.28
N GLN A 88 13.97 37.26 82.41
CA GLN A 88 14.12 38.66 82.84
C GLN A 88 14.54 38.61 84.36
N PRO A 89 14.44 39.64 85.23
CA PRO A 89 15.51 40.18 86.07
C PRO A 89 15.40 39.86 87.60
N ALA A 90 16.31 40.40 88.43
CA ALA A 90 16.18 40.41 89.90
C ALA A 90 16.68 41.73 90.55
N GLN A 91 15.80 42.33 91.36
CA GLN A 91 15.94 43.13 92.62
C GLN A 91 17.00 44.28 92.70
N GLU A 92 16.64 45.54 92.98
CA GLU A 92 16.15 46.13 94.26
C GLU A 92 17.23 46.01 95.37
N SER A 93 17.86 47.06 95.92
CA SER A 93 17.33 48.30 96.52
C SER A 93 18.45 49.26 97.01
N ALA A 94 18.07 50.53 97.17
CA ALA A 94 18.48 51.50 98.22
C ALA A 94 19.89 52.16 98.21
N ARG A 95 19.93 53.48 97.94
CA ARG A 95 19.88 54.57 98.95
C ARG A 95 20.08 55.96 98.29
N GLU A 96 19.39 56.95 98.86
CA GLU A 96 19.33 58.36 98.48
C GLU A 96 20.44 59.19 99.16
N GLU A 97 20.78 60.34 98.57
CA GLU A 97 21.23 61.62 99.20
C GLU A 97 21.61 62.60 98.06
N GLU A 98 20.68 63.45 97.58
CA GLU A 98 20.39 64.85 97.98
C GLU A 98 20.96 65.87 96.95
N PRO A 99 20.29 67.03 96.75
CA PRO A 99 20.28 67.73 95.46
C PRO A 99 21.21 68.96 95.40
N SER A 100 22.11 69.00 94.42
CA SER A 100 22.84 70.23 94.07
C SER A 100 21.92 71.21 93.32
N PHE A 101 21.83 72.43 93.83
CA PHE A 101 20.95 73.52 93.37
C PHE A 101 21.17 73.92 91.88
N LEU A 102 22.28 73.54 91.26
CA LEU A 102 22.56 73.76 89.83
C LEU A 102 21.86 72.76 88.88
N THR A 103 21.34 71.65 89.41
CA THR A 103 20.75 70.55 88.62
C THR A 103 19.35 70.90 88.07
N ARG A 104 18.66 71.88 88.63
CA ARG A 104 17.29 72.24 88.22
C ARG A 104 17.25 73.22 87.04
N LEU A 105 18.31 73.98 86.79
CA LEU A 105 18.43 74.85 85.62
C LEU A 105 19.00 74.09 84.38
N GLY A 106 19.87 73.10 84.61
CA GLY A 106 20.39 72.22 83.54
C GLY A 106 19.43 71.13 83.06
N ARG A 107 18.48 70.67 83.90
CA ARG A 107 17.55 69.58 83.56
C ARG A 107 16.49 69.99 82.53
N ALA A 108 16.02 71.24 82.52
CA ALA A 108 15.09 71.73 81.51
C ALA A 108 15.77 71.87 80.13
N LEU A 109 17.02 72.34 80.09
CA LEU A 109 17.80 72.49 78.86
C LEU A 109 18.25 71.13 78.28
N LEU A 110 18.57 70.16 79.15
CA LEU A 110 18.81 68.76 78.75
C LEU A 110 17.53 68.04 78.29
N VAL A 111 16.38 68.28 78.91
CA VAL A 111 15.08 67.73 78.44
C VAL A 111 14.72 68.32 77.08
N PHE A 112 15.00 69.61 76.85
CA PHE A 112 14.85 70.25 75.54
C PHE A 112 15.80 69.65 74.49
N PHE A 113 17.10 69.48 74.78
CA PHE A 113 18.04 68.80 73.88
C PHE A 113 17.68 67.33 73.63
N ARG A 114 17.16 66.63 74.64
CA ARG A 114 16.66 65.25 74.52
C ARG A 114 15.42 65.19 73.63
N ALA A 115 14.45 66.07 73.83
CA ALA A 115 13.27 66.17 72.98
C ALA A 115 13.63 66.55 71.54
N LEU A 116 14.62 67.44 71.34
CA LEU A 116 15.14 67.82 70.03
C LEU A 116 15.86 66.67 69.34
N MET A 117 16.72 65.93 70.04
CA MET A 117 17.37 64.73 69.50
C MET A 117 16.35 63.64 69.16
N GLN A 118 15.28 63.52 69.94
CA GLN A 118 14.21 62.55 69.69
C GLN A 118 13.34 62.96 68.48
N LEU A 119 13.12 64.25 68.27
CA LEU A 119 12.47 64.79 67.07
C LEU A 119 13.36 64.62 65.82
N ILE A 120 14.66 64.88 65.93
CA ILE A 120 15.63 64.64 64.85
C ILE A 120 15.73 63.15 64.52
N ALA A 121 15.78 62.26 65.52
CA ALA A 121 15.78 60.82 65.31
C ALA A 121 14.49 60.37 64.62
N LEU A 122 13.33 60.90 65.01
CA LEU A 122 12.06 60.63 64.35
C LEU A 122 12.06 61.15 62.90
N ALA A 123 12.60 62.34 62.66
CA ALA A 123 12.73 62.90 61.32
C ALA A 123 13.66 62.07 60.43
N ILE A 124 14.76 61.55 60.97
CA ILE A 124 15.68 60.64 60.27
C ILE A 124 15.01 59.30 59.96
N ILE A 125 14.20 58.76 60.88
CA ILE A 125 13.45 57.53 60.65
C ILE A 125 12.41 57.74 59.54
N ILE A 126 11.66 58.84 59.59
CA ILE A 126 10.68 59.18 58.54
C ILE A 126 11.37 59.40 57.19
N ALA A 127 12.50 60.12 57.17
CA ALA A 127 13.31 60.32 55.97
C ALA A 127 13.91 59.02 55.44
N GLY A 128 14.36 58.13 56.33
CA GLY A 128 14.90 56.82 56.00
C GLY A 128 13.83 55.89 55.42
N ILE A 129 12.61 55.90 55.98
CA ILE A 129 11.45 55.17 55.44
C ILE A 129 11.08 55.76 54.07
N GLY A 130 11.04 57.09 53.94
CA GLY A 130 10.79 57.77 52.67
C GLY A 130 11.82 57.40 51.60
N ALA A 131 13.11 57.37 51.94
CA ALA A 131 14.17 56.91 51.06
C ALA A 131 14.06 55.42 50.73
N ALA A 132 13.70 54.57 51.70
CA ALA A 132 13.48 53.14 51.48
C ALA A 132 12.30 52.88 50.53
N PHE A 133 11.21 53.65 50.61
CA PHE A 133 10.14 53.57 49.62
C PHE A 133 10.57 54.14 48.26
N TYR A 134 11.25 55.30 48.25
CA TYR A 134 11.66 55.97 47.02
C TYR A 134 12.65 55.15 46.20
N TYR A 135 13.61 54.47 46.84
CA TYR A 135 14.61 53.63 46.18
C TYR A 135 14.23 52.15 46.16
N GLY A 136 13.51 51.65 47.16
CA GLY A 136 13.11 50.25 47.25
C GLY A 136 12.00 49.88 46.26
N LEU A 137 11.01 50.74 46.06
CA LEU A 137 9.95 50.50 45.06
C LEU A 137 10.51 50.33 43.63
N PRO A 138 11.39 51.20 43.11
CA PRO A 138 11.98 50.99 41.78
C PRO A 138 12.91 49.78 41.71
N PHE A 139 13.65 49.44 42.79
CA PHE A 139 14.50 48.26 42.82
C PHE A 139 13.69 46.96 42.73
N ILE A 140 12.61 46.84 43.50
CA ILE A 140 11.70 45.68 43.48
C ILE A 140 11.04 45.56 42.10
N ASN A 141 10.60 46.68 41.52
CA ASN A 141 9.95 46.67 40.22
C ASN A 141 10.88 46.14 39.12
N GLN A 142 12.12 46.64 39.04
CA GLN A 142 13.08 46.22 38.02
C GLN A 142 13.60 44.79 38.22
N ASN A 143 13.90 44.38 39.46
CA ASN A 143 14.54 43.09 39.70
C ASN A 143 13.58 41.91 39.94
N VAL A 144 12.33 42.19 40.34
CA VAL A 144 11.38 41.13 40.71
C VAL A 144 10.17 41.13 39.80
N ILE A 145 9.54 42.29 39.58
CA ILE A 145 8.25 42.35 38.85
C ILE A 145 8.46 42.14 37.35
N VAL A 146 9.36 42.91 36.72
CA VAL A 146 9.65 42.82 35.27
C VAL A 146 10.06 41.41 34.81
N PRO A 147 10.99 40.70 35.46
CA PRO A 147 11.35 39.33 35.03
C PRO A 147 10.22 38.31 35.24
N ILE A 148 9.34 38.50 36.23
CA ILE A 148 8.17 37.64 36.41
C ILE A 148 7.16 37.87 35.27
N GLU A 149 6.97 39.11 34.83
CA GLU A 149 6.12 39.41 33.67
C GLU A 149 6.65 38.76 32.39
N GLN A 150 7.96 38.85 32.14
CA GLN A 150 8.62 38.21 30.99
C GLN A 150 8.55 36.68 31.03
N ASN A 151 8.77 36.07 32.20
CA ASN A 151 8.62 34.63 32.36
C ASN A 151 7.16 34.20 32.17
N THR A 152 6.20 35.02 32.62
CA THR A 152 4.77 34.72 32.45
C THR A 152 4.35 34.82 30.99
N THR A 153 4.92 35.74 30.20
CA THR A 153 4.69 35.81 28.75
C THR A 153 5.35 34.63 28.03
N GLY A 154 6.59 34.29 28.37
CA GLY A 154 7.31 33.15 27.77
C GLY A 154 6.63 31.80 28.06
N ILE A 155 6.10 31.59 29.27
CA ILE A 155 5.35 30.37 29.60
C ILE A 155 4.03 30.29 28.81
N ARG A 156 3.38 31.42 28.49
CA ARG A 156 2.19 31.41 27.63
C ARG A 156 2.56 31.05 26.19
N GLU A 157 3.59 31.67 25.64
CA GLU A 157 4.07 31.36 24.28
C GLU A 157 4.47 29.89 24.13
N LEU A 158 5.21 29.33 25.09
CA LEU A 158 5.55 27.91 25.10
C LEU A 158 4.31 27.00 25.19
N ARG A 159 3.28 27.41 25.94
CA ARG A 159 2.02 26.66 26.03
C ARG A 159 1.28 26.67 24.69
N ASP A 160 1.24 27.83 24.03
CA ASP A 160 0.60 27.99 22.73
C ASP A 160 1.36 27.18 21.66
N GLU A 161 2.70 27.20 21.68
CA GLU A 161 3.54 26.39 20.79
C GLU A 161 3.32 24.88 21.01
N ILE A 162 3.21 24.43 22.27
CA ILE A 162 2.88 23.04 22.59
C ILE A 162 1.50 22.66 22.05
N GLU A 163 0.49 23.54 22.16
CA GLU A 163 -0.85 23.28 21.63
C GLU A 163 -0.86 23.20 20.10
N ILE A 164 -0.09 24.06 19.42
CA ILE A 164 0.08 24.03 17.98
C ILE A 164 0.79 22.74 17.54
N LEU A 165 1.90 22.37 18.19
CA LEU A 165 2.63 21.14 17.89
C LEU A 165 1.78 19.89 18.15
N GLN A 166 0.98 19.88 19.22
CA GLN A 166 0.02 18.80 19.46
C GLN A 166 -1.03 18.70 18.35
N THR A 167 -1.51 19.84 17.86
CA THR A 167 -2.47 19.90 16.75
C THR A 167 -1.83 19.39 15.45
N GLU A 168 -0.61 19.82 15.14
CA GLU A 168 0.14 19.36 13.96
C GLU A 168 0.44 17.86 14.03
N LEU A 169 0.82 17.33 15.20
CA LEU A 169 1.01 15.90 15.41
C LEU A 169 -0.29 15.11 15.18
N ASN A 170 -1.42 15.60 15.69
CA ASN A 170 -2.72 14.97 15.48
C ASN A 170 -3.12 14.98 14.00
N GLU A 171 -2.89 16.09 13.30
CA GLU A 171 -3.16 16.20 11.87
C GLU A 171 -2.25 15.28 11.06
N MET A 172 -0.96 15.24 11.37
CA MET A 172 0.00 14.35 10.71
C MET A 172 -0.35 12.88 10.95
N ASN A 173 -0.77 12.52 12.16
CA ASN A 173 -1.22 11.16 12.46
C ASN A 173 -2.48 10.80 11.65
N ALA A 174 -3.46 11.72 11.55
CA ALA A 174 -4.64 11.52 10.71
C ALA A 174 -4.30 11.38 9.21
N ARG A 175 -3.29 12.12 8.72
CA ARG A 175 -2.79 11.98 7.34
C ARG A 175 -2.11 10.63 7.13
N VAL A 176 -1.33 10.15 8.10
CA VAL A 176 -0.70 8.81 8.06
C VAL A 176 -1.78 7.72 7.99
N ASP A 177 -2.80 7.78 8.85
CA ASP A 177 -3.92 6.83 8.85
C ASP A 177 -4.66 6.82 7.49
N ALA A 178 -4.88 8.00 6.91
CA ALA A 178 -5.51 8.13 5.60
C ALA A 178 -4.65 7.53 4.47
N VAL A 179 -3.33 7.73 4.53
CA VAL A 179 -2.39 7.14 3.57
C VAL A 179 -2.35 5.62 3.73
N GLU A 180 -2.29 5.10 4.95
CA GLU A 180 -2.30 3.66 5.23
C GLU A 180 -3.56 3.00 4.67
N LYS A 181 -4.74 3.59 4.93
CA LYS A 181 -6.01 3.12 4.36
C LYS A 181 -6.04 3.18 2.82
N THR A 182 -5.43 4.20 2.24
CA THR A 182 -5.31 4.32 0.78
C THR A 182 -4.40 3.23 0.21
N ILE A 183 -3.28 2.95 0.87
CA ILE A 183 -2.36 1.87 0.50
C ILE A 183 -3.05 0.51 0.59
N GLU A 184 -3.81 0.24 1.65
CA GLU A 184 -4.59 -1.00 1.77
C GLU A 184 -5.60 -1.15 0.63
N THR A 185 -6.32 -0.07 0.32
CA THR A 185 -7.30 -0.05 -0.77
C THR A 185 -6.63 -0.28 -2.13
N GLN A 186 -5.51 0.39 -2.38
CA GLN A 186 -4.73 0.23 -3.60
C GLN A 186 -4.15 -1.17 -3.71
N SER A 187 -3.59 -1.73 -2.64
CA SER A 187 -3.08 -3.11 -2.61
C SER A 187 -4.19 -4.12 -2.90
N ALA A 188 -5.39 -3.91 -2.37
CA ALA A 188 -6.55 -4.76 -2.69
C ALA A 188 -6.97 -4.62 -4.16
N SER A 189 -6.88 -3.42 -4.75
CA SER A 189 -7.18 -3.23 -6.16
C SER A 189 -6.15 -3.87 -7.09
N ILE A 190 -4.86 -3.80 -6.73
CA ILE A 190 -3.76 -4.44 -7.48
C ILE A 190 -3.94 -5.96 -7.45
N ALA A 191 -4.21 -6.54 -6.29
CA ALA A 191 -4.47 -7.99 -6.18
C ALA A 191 -5.66 -8.46 -7.04
N ARG A 192 -6.72 -7.64 -7.17
CA ARG A 192 -7.84 -7.95 -8.07
C ARG A 192 -7.46 -7.86 -9.55
N LEU A 193 -6.62 -6.90 -9.92
CA LEU A 193 -6.13 -6.77 -11.30
C LEU A 193 -5.22 -7.94 -11.67
N GLU A 194 -4.36 -8.40 -10.75
CA GLU A 194 -3.52 -9.57 -10.94
C GLU A 194 -4.34 -10.84 -11.16
N GLU A 195 -5.40 -11.06 -10.36
CA GLU A 195 -6.29 -12.22 -10.52
C GLU A 195 -7.07 -12.16 -11.84
N MET A 196 -7.53 -10.97 -12.23
CA MET A 196 -8.21 -10.77 -13.51
C MET A 196 -7.27 -11.02 -14.69
N GLN A 197 -6.02 -10.54 -14.61
CA GLN A 197 -5.00 -10.79 -15.62
C GLN A 197 -4.71 -12.28 -15.76
N LYS A 198 -4.55 -12.99 -14.63
CA LYS A 198 -4.34 -14.44 -14.62
C LYS A 198 -5.50 -15.20 -15.27
N THR A 199 -6.73 -14.83 -14.92
CA THR A 199 -7.94 -15.43 -15.52
C THR A 199 -8.00 -15.20 -17.02
N LEU A 200 -7.71 -13.96 -17.46
CA LEU A 200 -7.75 -13.60 -18.87
C LEU A 200 -6.64 -14.31 -19.67
N GLU A 201 -5.45 -14.50 -19.08
CA GLU A 201 -4.35 -15.23 -19.72
C GLU A 201 -4.65 -16.74 -19.82
N GLU A 202 -5.28 -17.32 -18.80
CA GLU A 202 -5.77 -18.71 -18.84
C GLU A 202 -6.88 -18.88 -19.90
N GLU A 203 -7.80 -17.93 -20.01
CA GLU A 203 -8.86 -17.93 -21.02
C GLU A 203 -8.29 -17.78 -22.44
N ILE A 204 -7.38 -16.83 -22.67
CA ILE A 204 -6.73 -16.63 -23.97
C ILE A 204 -5.93 -17.86 -24.37
N THR A 205 -5.15 -18.46 -23.46
CA THR A 205 -4.37 -19.66 -23.79
C THR A 205 -5.27 -20.86 -24.09
N THR A 206 -6.34 -21.05 -23.33
CA THR A 206 -7.33 -22.11 -23.57
C THR A 206 -8.06 -21.91 -24.90
N GLN A 207 -8.55 -20.70 -25.16
CA GLN A 207 -9.26 -20.37 -26.39
C GLN A 207 -8.35 -20.43 -27.61
N ASN A 208 -7.12 -19.91 -27.52
CA ASN A 208 -6.17 -19.98 -28.62
C ASN A 208 -5.82 -21.44 -28.94
N ASN A 209 -5.60 -22.29 -27.93
CA ASN A 209 -5.37 -23.71 -28.15
C ASN A 209 -6.57 -24.38 -28.82
N SER A 210 -7.80 -24.10 -28.39
CA SER A 210 -9.00 -24.70 -29.00
C SER A 210 -9.21 -24.25 -30.45
N VAL A 211 -9.01 -22.96 -30.74
CA VAL A 211 -9.10 -22.39 -32.09
C VAL A 211 -8.01 -22.95 -33.00
N MET A 212 -6.77 -23.11 -32.51
CA MET A 212 -5.68 -23.72 -33.27
C MET A 212 -5.94 -25.19 -33.60
N VAL A 213 -6.52 -25.94 -32.66
CA VAL A 213 -6.94 -27.34 -32.91
C VAL A 213 -8.06 -27.40 -33.95
N ALA A 214 -9.08 -26.55 -33.82
CA ALA A 214 -10.18 -26.46 -34.79
C ALA A 214 -9.67 -26.09 -36.19
N LEU A 215 -8.83 -25.06 -36.29
CA LEU A 215 -8.24 -24.62 -37.55
C LEU A 215 -7.34 -25.69 -38.18
N LYS A 216 -6.47 -26.35 -37.38
CA LYS A 216 -5.66 -27.48 -37.85
C LYS A 216 -6.56 -28.55 -38.46
N ARG A 217 -7.69 -28.86 -37.80
CA ARG A 217 -8.64 -29.86 -38.28
C ARG A 217 -9.27 -29.49 -39.62
N GLU A 218 -9.79 -28.27 -39.75
CA GLU A 218 -10.41 -27.79 -40.99
C GLU A 218 -9.43 -27.76 -42.17
N VAL A 219 -8.19 -27.32 -41.93
CA VAL A 219 -7.14 -27.30 -42.96
C VAL A 219 -6.77 -28.71 -43.41
N MET A 220 -6.58 -29.64 -42.47
CA MET A 220 -6.27 -31.03 -42.79
C MET A 220 -7.42 -31.71 -43.55
N TYR A 221 -8.66 -31.45 -43.14
CA TYR A 221 -9.84 -31.96 -43.82
C TYR A 221 -9.94 -31.45 -45.26
N THR A 222 -9.79 -30.15 -45.47
CA THR A 222 -9.79 -29.53 -46.79
C THR A 222 -8.67 -30.09 -47.67
N ARG A 223 -7.47 -30.26 -47.11
CA ARG A 223 -6.33 -30.87 -47.81
C ARG A 223 -6.60 -32.33 -48.21
N ALA A 224 -7.29 -33.09 -47.37
CA ALA A 224 -7.70 -34.45 -47.71
C ALA A 224 -8.70 -34.46 -48.88
N ILE A 225 -9.68 -33.56 -48.90
CA ILE A 225 -10.63 -33.40 -50.02
C ILE A 225 -9.89 -33.05 -51.32
N GLU A 226 -8.96 -32.11 -51.27
CA GLU A 226 -8.15 -31.72 -52.43
C GLU A 226 -7.35 -32.91 -52.97
N THR A 227 -6.68 -33.64 -52.06
CA THR A 227 -5.86 -34.79 -52.42
C THR A 227 -6.69 -35.91 -53.06
N ILE A 228 -7.90 -36.17 -52.54
CA ILE A 228 -8.84 -37.12 -53.13
C ILE A 228 -9.32 -36.63 -54.51
N SER A 229 -9.62 -35.34 -54.65
CA SER A 229 -10.05 -34.76 -55.93
C SER A 229 -8.96 -34.93 -57.00
N ARG A 230 -7.68 -34.80 -56.63
CA ARG A 230 -6.54 -35.09 -57.50
C ARG A 230 -6.41 -36.59 -57.81
N ALA A 231 -6.62 -37.48 -56.83
CA ALA A 231 -6.64 -38.92 -57.06
C ALA A 231 -7.70 -39.33 -58.10
N ARG A 232 -8.91 -38.75 -58.02
CA ARG A 232 -10.00 -38.96 -58.99
C ARG A 232 -9.58 -38.56 -60.41
N LEU A 233 -8.91 -37.41 -60.54
CA LEU A 233 -8.34 -36.99 -61.82
C LEU A 233 -7.32 -38.00 -62.35
N TYR A 234 -6.40 -38.47 -61.51
CA TYR A 234 -5.43 -39.50 -61.92
C TYR A 234 -6.06 -40.83 -62.32
N LEU A 235 -7.14 -41.24 -61.64
CA LEU A 235 -7.91 -42.43 -62.01
C LEU A 235 -8.53 -42.27 -63.41
N SER A 236 -9.13 -41.11 -63.70
CA SER A 236 -9.69 -40.81 -65.04
C SER A 236 -8.63 -40.79 -66.14
N GLN A 237 -7.39 -40.44 -65.80
CA GLN A 237 -6.25 -40.39 -66.72
C GLN A 237 -5.52 -41.74 -66.82
N SER A 238 -6.05 -42.79 -66.19
CA SER A 238 -5.41 -44.11 -66.10
C SER A 238 -4.01 -44.10 -65.45
N ASN A 239 -3.72 -43.09 -64.62
CA ASN A 239 -2.47 -42.99 -63.88
C ASN A 239 -2.61 -43.58 -62.47
N PHE A 240 -2.71 -44.91 -62.40
CA PHE A 240 -3.06 -45.62 -61.17
C PHE A 240 -1.99 -45.57 -60.08
N GLY A 241 -0.72 -45.39 -60.45
CA GLY A 241 0.38 -45.25 -59.49
C GLY A 241 0.28 -43.96 -58.69
N LEU A 242 0.09 -42.82 -59.38
CA LEU A 242 -0.11 -41.53 -58.72
C LEU A 242 -1.44 -41.48 -57.96
N ALA A 243 -2.50 -42.05 -58.53
CA ALA A 243 -3.78 -42.18 -57.84
C ALA A 243 -3.63 -42.93 -56.50
N LYS A 244 -2.93 -44.06 -56.49
CA LYS A 244 -2.69 -44.85 -55.27
C LYS A 244 -1.94 -44.04 -54.21
N THR A 245 -0.91 -43.29 -54.61
CA THR A 245 -0.15 -42.43 -53.70
C THR A 245 -1.02 -41.34 -53.08
N ASP A 246 -1.89 -40.72 -53.87
CA ASP A 246 -2.79 -39.67 -53.37
C ASP A 246 -3.89 -40.23 -52.47
N VAL A 247 -4.48 -41.39 -52.80
CA VAL A 247 -5.45 -42.07 -51.92
C VAL A 247 -4.80 -42.44 -50.59
N GLN A 248 -3.55 -42.93 -50.61
CA GLN A 248 -2.81 -43.23 -49.38
C GLN A 248 -2.55 -41.96 -48.58
N SER A 249 -2.12 -40.88 -49.23
CA SER A 249 -1.87 -39.59 -48.55
C SER A 249 -3.12 -39.02 -47.91
N ALA A 250 -4.27 -39.11 -48.59
CA ALA A 250 -5.55 -38.68 -48.03
C ALA A 250 -5.99 -39.54 -46.84
N ARG A 251 -5.81 -40.87 -46.95
CA ARG A 251 -6.08 -41.81 -45.86
C ARG A 251 -5.23 -41.50 -44.63
N ASP A 252 -3.95 -41.23 -44.81
CA ASP A 252 -3.04 -40.91 -43.70
C ASP A 252 -3.41 -39.58 -43.02
N LEU A 253 -3.78 -38.55 -43.79
CA LEU A 253 -4.29 -37.28 -43.24
C LEU A 253 -5.57 -37.47 -42.42
N LEU A 254 -6.50 -38.31 -42.91
CA LEU A 254 -7.75 -38.60 -42.19
C LEU A 254 -7.53 -39.48 -40.97
N ALA A 255 -6.57 -40.40 -41.01
CA ALA A 255 -6.19 -41.21 -39.86
C ALA A 255 -5.54 -40.37 -38.75
N GLU A 256 -4.72 -39.38 -39.11
CA GLU A 256 -4.21 -38.39 -38.15
C GLU A 256 -5.37 -37.57 -37.56
N LEU A 257 -6.30 -37.12 -38.41
CA LEU A 257 -7.46 -36.34 -37.97
C LEU A 257 -8.38 -37.11 -37.01
N LEU A 258 -8.48 -38.43 -37.19
CA LEU A 258 -9.27 -39.33 -36.35
C LEU A 258 -8.75 -39.39 -34.90
N MET A 259 -7.44 -39.22 -34.68
CA MET A 259 -6.86 -39.26 -33.33
C MET A 259 -7.34 -38.10 -32.45
N ASP A 260 -7.58 -36.95 -33.07
CA ASP A 260 -8.02 -35.71 -32.43
C ASP A 260 -9.51 -35.41 -32.67
N ALA A 261 -10.26 -36.39 -33.21
CA ALA A 261 -11.66 -36.22 -33.56
C ALA A 261 -12.58 -36.37 -32.33
N PRO A 262 -13.66 -35.59 -32.25
CA PRO A 262 -14.68 -35.79 -31.23
C PRO A 262 -15.48 -37.07 -31.50
N THR A 263 -16.01 -37.68 -30.45
CA THR A 263 -16.68 -39.00 -30.46
C THR A 263 -17.77 -39.12 -31.51
N TYR A 264 -18.53 -38.06 -31.76
CA TYR A 264 -19.63 -38.03 -32.73
C TYR A 264 -19.18 -38.04 -34.20
N GLN A 265 -17.92 -37.68 -34.50
CA GLN A 265 -17.38 -37.66 -35.88
C GLN A 265 -16.63 -38.94 -36.24
N VAL A 266 -16.30 -39.78 -35.25
CA VAL A 266 -15.50 -40.99 -35.43
C VAL A 266 -16.13 -41.96 -36.43
N ASP A 267 -17.44 -42.16 -36.37
CA ASP A 267 -18.14 -43.06 -37.30
C ASP A 267 -18.06 -42.57 -38.75
N ALA A 268 -18.31 -41.28 -38.99
CA ALA A 268 -18.21 -40.67 -40.31
C ALA A 268 -16.79 -40.81 -40.90
N PHE A 269 -15.76 -40.54 -40.10
CA PHE A 269 -14.37 -40.75 -40.52
C PHE A 269 -14.06 -42.21 -40.84
N ASN A 270 -14.54 -43.15 -40.02
CA ASN A 270 -14.33 -44.57 -40.27
C ASN A 270 -15.00 -45.05 -41.56
N GLN A 271 -16.19 -44.54 -41.88
CA GLN A 271 -16.86 -44.85 -43.15
C GLN A 271 -16.04 -44.37 -44.35
N ILE A 272 -15.48 -43.15 -44.28
CA ILE A 272 -14.62 -42.59 -45.33
C ILE A 272 -13.32 -43.42 -45.44
N LEU A 273 -12.64 -43.68 -44.33
CA LEU A 273 -11.40 -44.47 -44.30
C LEU A 273 -11.60 -45.88 -44.85
N MET A 274 -12.71 -46.53 -44.51
CA MET A 274 -13.06 -47.85 -45.04
C MET A 274 -13.15 -47.84 -46.57
N ARG A 275 -13.76 -46.80 -47.15
CA ARG A 275 -13.86 -46.65 -48.61
C ARG A 275 -12.49 -46.43 -49.26
N LEU A 276 -11.64 -45.60 -48.64
CA LEU A 276 -10.28 -45.39 -49.13
C LEU A 276 -9.43 -46.66 -49.04
N ASP A 277 -9.59 -47.46 -47.98
CA ASP A 277 -8.89 -48.74 -47.81
C ASP A 277 -9.32 -49.78 -48.87
N LEU A 278 -10.61 -49.83 -49.20
CA LEU A 278 -11.13 -50.65 -50.31
C LEU A 278 -10.53 -50.20 -51.65
N ALA A 279 -10.47 -48.90 -51.90
CA ALA A 279 -9.85 -48.36 -53.11
C ALA A 279 -8.36 -48.70 -53.20
N LEU A 280 -7.61 -48.59 -52.11
CA LEU A 280 -6.17 -48.94 -52.05
C LEU A 280 -5.92 -50.43 -52.30
N GLY A 281 -6.81 -51.31 -51.80
CA GLY A 281 -6.76 -52.74 -52.06
C GLY A 281 -7.05 -53.10 -53.52
N ASN A 282 -7.93 -52.33 -54.16
CA ASN A 282 -8.30 -52.52 -55.56
C ASN A 282 -7.28 -51.93 -56.55
N LEU A 283 -6.42 -50.97 -56.14
CA LEU A 283 -5.41 -50.37 -57.03
C LEU A 283 -4.08 -51.16 -57.09
N PRO A 284 -3.56 -51.48 -58.30
CA PRO A 284 -4.04 -51.08 -59.64
C PRO A 284 -4.90 -52.14 -60.36
N ALA A 285 -5.23 -53.27 -59.73
CA ALA A 285 -5.83 -54.43 -60.39
C ALA A 285 -7.27 -54.22 -60.87
N PHE A 286 -8.07 -53.45 -60.11
CA PHE A 286 -9.48 -53.17 -60.38
C PHE A 286 -9.75 -51.66 -60.33
N PRO A 287 -9.27 -50.89 -61.32
CA PRO A 287 -9.28 -49.43 -61.26
C PRO A 287 -10.68 -48.80 -61.32
N VAL A 288 -11.65 -49.47 -61.95
CA VAL A 288 -13.05 -48.98 -62.00
C VAL A 288 -13.70 -49.06 -60.62
N ILE A 289 -13.56 -50.19 -59.93
CA ILE A 289 -14.08 -50.38 -58.57
C ILE A 289 -13.40 -49.40 -57.60
N ALA A 290 -12.08 -49.25 -57.73
CA ALA A 290 -11.35 -48.27 -56.93
C ALA A 290 -11.83 -46.84 -57.19
N ALA A 291 -12.16 -46.47 -58.43
CA ALA A 291 -12.70 -45.15 -58.73
C ALA A 291 -14.06 -44.91 -58.09
N ASP A 292 -14.96 -45.90 -58.10
CA ASP A 292 -16.25 -45.80 -57.43
C ASP A 292 -16.08 -45.61 -55.91
N ASP A 293 -15.19 -46.36 -55.26
CA ASP A 293 -14.94 -46.22 -53.82
C ASP A 293 -14.32 -44.86 -53.46
N VAL A 294 -13.41 -44.33 -54.28
CA VAL A 294 -12.84 -42.98 -54.10
C VAL A 294 -13.90 -41.89 -54.29
N ASP A 295 -14.81 -42.06 -55.25
CA ASP A 295 -15.91 -41.14 -55.50
C ASP A 295 -16.91 -41.13 -54.33
N ILE A 296 -17.24 -42.30 -53.77
CA ILE A 296 -18.08 -42.41 -52.58
C ILE A 296 -17.40 -41.74 -51.38
N ALA A 297 -16.11 -42.00 -51.16
CA ALA A 297 -15.35 -41.35 -50.08
C ALA A 297 -15.39 -39.82 -50.20
N TRP A 298 -15.18 -39.30 -51.42
CA TRP A 298 -15.28 -37.87 -51.69
C TRP A 298 -16.68 -37.30 -51.43
N GLN A 299 -17.74 -38.00 -51.85
CA GLN A 299 -19.12 -37.57 -51.61
C GLN A 299 -19.45 -37.51 -50.12
N LEU A 300 -19.03 -38.53 -49.36
CA LEU A 300 -19.19 -38.55 -47.90
C LEU A 300 -18.48 -37.36 -47.24
N MET A 301 -17.31 -36.98 -47.75
CA MET A 301 -16.60 -35.81 -47.25
C MET A 301 -17.29 -34.49 -47.63
N MET A 302 -17.83 -34.39 -48.84
CA MET A 302 -18.54 -33.19 -49.28
C MET A 302 -19.90 -33.01 -48.57
N MET A 303 -20.51 -34.10 -48.12
CA MET A 303 -21.76 -34.08 -47.35
C MET A 303 -21.60 -33.43 -45.97
N GLY A 304 -20.37 -33.23 -45.51
CA GLY A 304 -20.04 -32.64 -44.23
C GLY A 304 -19.94 -33.68 -43.11
N LEU A 305 -19.15 -33.36 -42.09
CA LEU A 305 -19.13 -34.14 -40.85
C LEU A 305 -20.27 -33.68 -39.94
N PRO A 306 -20.82 -34.57 -39.10
CA PRO A 306 -21.78 -34.15 -38.09
C PRO A 306 -21.15 -33.10 -37.16
N GLU A 307 -21.84 -32.00 -36.92
CA GLU A 307 -21.33 -30.88 -36.13
C GLU A 307 -21.66 -31.04 -34.63
N SER A 308 -22.65 -31.87 -34.29
CA SER A 308 -23.06 -32.13 -32.91
C SER A 308 -23.64 -33.53 -32.69
N GLU A 309 -23.67 -33.98 -31.42
CA GLU A 309 -24.35 -35.23 -31.01
C GLU A 309 -25.86 -35.26 -31.32
N ALA A 310 -26.48 -34.09 -31.52
CA ALA A 310 -27.92 -33.99 -31.81
C ALA A 310 -28.28 -34.40 -33.25
N GLU A 311 -27.32 -34.40 -34.18
CA GLU A 311 -27.55 -34.79 -35.58
C GLU A 311 -27.52 -36.32 -35.81
N ILE A 312 -27.07 -37.10 -34.82
CA ILE A 312 -26.96 -38.56 -34.91
C ILE A 312 -28.26 -39.28 -34.50
N VAL A 313 -29.26 -38.55 -34.02
CA VAL A 313 -30.54 -39.14 -33.61
C VAL A 313 -31.43 -39.25 -34.86
N PRO A 314 -31.90 -40.45 -35.25
CA PRO A 314 -32.87 -40.54 -36.33
C PRO A 314 -34.11 -39.75 -35.92
N THR A 315 -34.46 -38.75 -36.74
CA THR A 315 -35.74 -38.06 -36.71
C THR A 315 -36.86 -39.05 -36.41
N SER A 316 -37.37 -39.01 -35.17
CA SER A 316 -38.63 -39.65 -34.86
C SER A 316 -39.67 -38.92 -35.71
N THR A 317 -40.18 -39.60 -36.74
CA THR A 317 -41.29 -39.12 -37.57
C THR A 317 -42.39 -38.62 -36.65
N PRO A 318 -42.76 -37.32 -36.66
CA PRO A 318 -43.93 -36.88 -35.94
C PRO A 318 -45.16 -37.48 -36.64
N LEU A 319 -45.95 -38.22 -35.85
CA LEU A 319 -47.25 -38.75 -36.23
C LEU A 319 -48.10 -37.64 -36.88
N PRO A 320 -48.78 -37.87 -38.02
CA PRO A 320 -49.55 -36.81 -38.67
C PRO A 320 -50.69 -36.34 -37.74
N PRO A 321 -50.97 -35.02 -37.69
CA PRO A 321 -52.05 -34.47 -36.88
C PRO A 321 -53.42 -34.90 -37.41
N PRO A 322 -54.44 -35.05 -36.54
CA PRO A 322 -55.78 -35.42 -36.97
C PRO A 322 -56.39 -34.34 -37.89
N THR A 323 -56.92 -34.79 -39.03
CA THR A 323 -57.67 -33.99 -39.99
C THR A 323 -58.91 -33.39 -39.33
N PHE A 324 -58.95 -32.06 -39.17
CA PHE A 324 -60.19 -31.34 -38.89
C PHE A 324 -60.76 -30.76 -40.19
N THR A 325 -61.99 -31.16 -40.47
CA THR A 325 -62.83 -30.71 -41.59
C THR A 325 -63.20 -29.23 -41.43
N PRO A 326 -63.26 -28.41 -42.51
CA PRO A 326 -63.56 -26.99 -42.39
C PRO A 326 -65.06 -26.76 -42.15
N THR A 327 -65.40 -25.97 -41.12
CA THR A 327 -66.70 -25.29 -41.05
C THR A 327 -66.46 -23.80 -41.15
N THR A 328 -66.82 -23.25 -42.31
CA THR A 328 -67.01 -21.82 -42.60
C THR A 328 -67.96 -21.19 -41.59
N VAL A 329 -67.66 -19.97 -41.10
CA VAL A 329 -68.60 -18.83 -40.98
C VAL A 329 -67.96 -17.60 -40.31
N LEU A 330 -67.89 -16.53 -41.11
CA LEU A 330 -68.00 -15.08 -40.84
C LEU A 330 -66.97 -14.31 -39.97
N GLU A 331 -66.19 -13.48 -40.67
CA GLU A 331 -65.66 -12.16 -40.28
C GLU A 331 -66.77 -11.21 -39.72
N PRO A 332 -66.47 -10.16 -38.91
CA PRO A 332 -65.54 -9.09 -39.31
C PRO A 332 -64.73 -8.34 -38.22
N SER A 333 -63.69 -7.63 -38.71
CA SER A 333 -63.16 -6.33 -38.26
C SER A 333 -62.46 -6.17 -36.90
N ALA A 334 -61.15 -5.87 -36.92
CA ALA A 334 -60.58 -4.61 -36.40
C ALA A 334 -59.07 -4.46 -36.72
N THR A 335 -58.79 -3.53 -37.63
CA THR A 335 -57.71 -2.51 -37.64
C THR A 335 -56.31 -2.83 -37.08
N PHE A 336 -55.34 -2.82 -37.99
CA PHE A 336 -53.90 -2.71 -37.72
C PHE A 336 -53.50 -1.29 -37.24
N THR A 337 -52.55 -1.19 -36.32
CA THR A 337 -51.70 0.00 -36.14
C THR A 337 -50.27 -0.45 -35.82
N PRO A 338 -49.25 -0.06 -36.63
CA PRO A 338 -47.85 -0.40 -36.38
C PRO A 338 -47.17 0.61 -35.44
N THR A 339 -46.44 0.13 -34.45
CA THR A 339 -45.56 0.93 -33.58
C THR A 339 -44.17 1.05 -34.22
N PRO A 340 -43.60 2.27 -34.34
CA PRO A 340 -42.32 2.52 -35.02
C PRO A 340 -41.07 2.33 -34.13
N ALA A 341 -39.94 2.06 -34.80
CA ALA A 341 -38.60 1.84 -34.27
C ALA A 341 -37.94 3.10 -33.65
N PRO A 342 -37.01 2.95 -32.69
CA PRO A 342 -36.32 4.07 -32.06
C PRO A 342 -35.19 4.64 -32.94
N VAL A 343 -35.19 5.96 -33.09
CA VAL A 343 -34.15 6.78 -33.75
C VAL A 343 -33.18 7.32 -32.68
N LEU A 344 -31.89 7.27 -32.98
CA LEU A 344 -30.78 7.81 -32.19
C LEU A 344 -30.74 9.34 -32.30
N GLU A 345 -30.81 10.06 -31.18
CA GLU A 345 -30.54 11.49 -31.10
C GLU A 345 -29.10 11.77 -30.65
N ILE A 346 -28.38 12.54 -31.47
CA ILE A 346 -27.07 13.12 -31.19
C ILE A 346 -27.27 14.56 -30.67
N THR A 347 -26.74 14.86 -29.49
CA THR A 347 -26.78 16.22 -28.88
C THR A 347 -25.46 16.97 -29.16
N PRO A 348 -25.49 18.22 -29.66
CA PRO A 348 -24.30 19.08 -29.69
C PRO A 348 -24.20 19.97 -28.44
N THR A 349 -23.00 20.02 -27.86
CA THR A 349 -22.55 20.90 -26.77
C THR A 349 -22.27 22.33 -27.27
N PRO A 350 -22.74 23.41 -26.61
CA PRO A 350 -22.23 24.75 -26.83
C PRO A 350 -21.09 25.13 -25.86
N THR A 351 -19.97 25.56 -26.44
CA THR A 351 -18.81 26.17 -25.79
C THR A 351 -19.14 27.55 -25.21
N ALA A 352 -18.75 27.79 -23.96
CA ALA A 352 -18.56 29.13 -23.39
C ALA A 352 -17.19 29.19 -22.71
N ILE A 353 -16.36 30.14 -23.12
CA ILE A 353 -15.02 30.45 -22.58
C ILE A 353 -15.18 31.67 -21.64
N PRO A 354 -14.45 31.75 -20.51
CA PRO A 354 -14.27 32.98 -19.74
C PRO A 354 -13.23 33.94 -20.35
#